data_AF-A0A523GF70-F1
#
_entry.id   AF-A0A523GF70-F1
#
_cell.length_a   1.000
_cell.length_b   1.000
_cell.length_c   1.000
_cell.angle_alpha   90.00
_cell.angle_beta   90.00
_cell.angle_gamma   90.00
#
_symmetry.space_group_name_H-M   'P 1'
#
loop_
_entity.id
_entity.type
_entity.pdbx_description
1 polymer ?
#
loop_
_entity_poly.entity_id
_entity_poly.type
_entity_poly.pdbx_seq_one_letter_code
_entity_poly.pdbx_strand_id
1 'polypeptide(L)'
;MMSTILLLKELNKGFSYENSLNLKLRNMKIKISKLLLLSILIFQYAVTTAQKKNKNRETTQIVLFDGTSTDAWKDHKSENFPEHGWQIKGEILTVLGKTDTQEGGHDIITKEQFSNFVLELEVLLSEGANSGIKYMVVNTYPGKEGHYLGLEYQLIDNEKHPDALLGRHGNRKMATLYDILPARDNIKVNPAGSWNKVKIVVGKNRVEHWINDKIVIAYNRKSDSYKELVRFSKYKTLENFGSQKKGHILLQGHGNEVSFKNIKITVLKK
;
A
#
# COMPACT_ATOMS: atom_id res chain seq x y z
N MET A 1 10.24 68.40 -60.65
CA MET A 1 9.17 68.27 -59.63
C MET A 1 8.61 66.84 -59.49
N MET A 2 8.52 66.04 -60.56
CA MET A 2 7.88 64.72 -60.55
C MET A 2 8.67 63.61 -59.79
N SER A 3 10.00 63.68 -59.77
CA SER A 3 10.88 62.71 -59.09
C SER A 3 10.81 62.77 -57.56
N THR A 4 10.73 63.97 -56.97
CA THR A 4 10.66 64.17 -55.51
C THR A 4 9.34 63.66 -54.92
N ILE A 5 8.23 63.79 -55.66
CA ILE A 5 6.90 63.30 -55.23
C ILE A 5 6.86 61.77 -55.20
N LEU A 6 7.54 61.09 -56.13
CA LEU A 6 7.61 59.63 -56.16
C LEU A 6 8.40 59.07 -54.97
N LEU A 7 9.53 59.70 -54.64
CA LEU A 7 10.38 59.32 -53.52
C LEU A 7 9.65 59.48 -52.18
N LEU A 8 8.89 60.57 -52.00
CA LEU A 8 8.06 60.80 -50.81
C LEU A 8 6.94 59.78 -50.67
N LYS A 9 6.33 59.32 -51.78
CA LYS A 9 5.31 58.26 -51.74
C LYS A 9 5.90 56.90 -51.36
N GLU A 10 7.08 56.56 -51.86
CA GLU A 10 7.79 55.31 -51.49
C GLU A 10 8.22 55.31 -50.01
N LEU A 11 8.80 56.41 -49.51
CA LEU A 11 9.17 56.56 -48.10
C LEU A 11 7.94 56.46 -47.18
N ASN A 12 6.81 57.06 -47.56
CA ASN A 12 5.58 57.00 -46.77
C ASN A 12 4.95 55.59 -46.76
N LYS A 13 5.11 54.81 -47.85
CA LYS A 13 4.72 53.38 -47.88
C LYS A 13 5.59 52.53 -46.96
N GLY A 14 6.91 52.74 -46.96
CA GLY A 14 7.85 52.05 -46.06
C GLY A 14 7.52 52.32 -44.58
N PHE A 15 7.28 53.59 -44.24
CA PHE A 15 6.89 54.01 -42.89
C PHE A 15 5.53 53.42 -42.46
N SER A 16 4.55 53.36 -43.37
CA SER A 16 3.25 52.72 -43.13
C SER A 16 3.37 51.21 -42.89
N TYR A 17 4.27 50.54 -43.62
CA TYR A 17 4.50 49.10 -43.49
C TYR A 17 5.18 48.74 -42.16
N GLU A 18 6.22 49.47 -41.75
CA GLU A 18 6.88 49.28 -40.44
C GLU A 18 5.90 49.51 -39.28
N ASN A 19 5.07 50.54 -39.35
CA ASN A 19 4.04 50.79 -38.34
C ASN A 19 3.00 49.65 -38.26
N SER A 20 2.59 49.09 -39.40
CA SER A 20 1.68 47.94 -39.46
C SER A 20 2.30 46.68 -38.86
N LEU A 21 3.58 46.40 -39.13
CA LEU A 21 4.33 45.28 -38.54
C LEU A 21 4.50 45.45 -37.03
N ASN A 22 4.88 46.63 -36.56
CA ASN A 22 5.02 46.92 -35.13
C ASN A 22 3.69 46.76 -34.38
N LEU A 23 2.57 47.16 -34.99
CA LEU A 23 1.23 46.95 -34.42
C LEU A 23 0.86 45.46 -34.36
N LYS A 24 1.14 44.69 -35.41
CA LYS A 24 0.93 43.22 -35.42
C LYS A 24 1.77 42.52 -34.35
N LEU A 25 3.05 42.88 -34.23
CA LEU A 25 3.96 42.33 -33.21
C LEU A 25 3.50 42.68 -31.80
N ARG A 26 3.05 43.92 -31.55
CA ARG A 26 2.47 44.34 -30.26
C ARG A 26 1.23 43.52 -29.92
N ASN A 27 0.31 43.36 -30.88
CA ASN A 27 -0.91 42.56 -30.69
C ASN A 27 -0.60 41.07 -30.46
N MET A 28 0.41 40.52 -31.15
CA MET A 28 0.87 39.15 -30.94
C MET A 28 1.47 38.96 -29.55
N LYS A 29 2.32 39.89 -29.08
CA LYS A 29 2.86 39.88 -27.71
C LYS A 29 1.74 39.92 -26.66
N ILE A 30 0.74 40.80 -26.84
CA ILE A 30 -0.43 40.88 -25.94
C ILE A 30 -1.21 39.56 -25.91
N LYS A 31 -1.44 38.92 -27.07
CA LYS A 31 -2.11 37.62 -27.14
C LYS A 31 -1.31 36.52 -26.42
N ILE A 32 0.00 36.47 -26.62
CA ILE A 32 0.90 35.50 -25.97
C ILE A 32 0.89 35.72 -24.45
N SER A 33 1.01 36.97 -23.97
CA SER A 33 0.94 37.29 -22.54
C SER A 33 -0.40 36.89 -21.91
N LYS A 34 -1.52 37.10 -22.61
CA LYS A 34 -2.84 36.65 -22.15
C LYS A 34 -2.94 35.13 -22.07
N LEU A 35 -2.36 34.41 -23.03
CA LEU A 35 -2.34 32.94 -23.04
C LEU A 35 -1.50 32.37 -21.88
N LEU A 36 -0.34 32.98 -21.62
CA LEU A 36 0.52 32.65 -20.48
C LEU A 36 -0.16 32.92 -19.14
N LEU A 37 -0.86 34.05 -19.00
CA LEU A 37 -1.60 34.35 -17.78
C LEU A 37 -2.74 33.33 -17.54
N LEU A 38 -3.45 32.95 -18.60
CA LEU A 38 -4.51 31.95 -18.53
C LEU A 38 -3.99 30.57 -18.14
N SER A 39 -2.83 30.14 -18.66
CA SER A 39 -2.23 28.85 -18.30
C SER A 39 -1.77 28.81 -16.84
N ILE A 40 -1.21 29.91 -16.32
CA ILE A 40 -0.84 30.04 -14.90
C ILE A 40 -2.08 29.93 -14.00
N LEU A 41 -3.18 30.60 -14.37
CA LEU A 41 -4.44 30.53 -13.62
C LEU A 41 -5.04 29.11 -13.62
N ILE A 42 -5.02 28.42 -14.77
CA ILE A 42 -5.46 27.02 -14.86
C ILE A 42 -4.59 26.11 -13.98
N PHE A 43 -3.27 26.30 -14.01
CA PHE A 43 -2.35 25.53 -13.19
C PHE A 43 -2.57 25.78 -11.68
N GLN A 44 -2.74 27.05 -11.26
CA GLN A 44 -3.07 27.40 -9.88
C GLN A 44 -4.40 26.80 -9.43
N TYR A 45 -5.42 26.83 -10.29
CA TYR A 45 -6.72 26.19 -10.01
C TYR A 45 -6.59 24.66 -9.87
N ALA A 46 -5.82 24.01 -10.75
CA ALA A 46 -5.56 22.57 -10.68
C ALA A 46 -4.80 22.18 -9.40
N VAL A 47 -3.79 22.95 -8.99
CA VAL A 47 -3.05 22.72 -7.73
C VAL A 47 -3.97 22.90 -6.52
N THR A 48 -4.79 23.95 -6.50
CA THR A 48 -5.72 24.24 -5.39
C THR A 48 -6.79 23.16 -5.25
N THR A 49 -7.35 22.68 -6.36
CA THR A 49 -8.34 21.58 -6.37
C THR A 49 -7.72 20.25 -5.93
N ALA A 50 -6.48 19.96 -6.35
CA ALA A 50 -5.75 18.77 -5.89
C ALA A 50 -5.46 18.81 -4.38
N GLN A 51 -5.01 19.95 -3.85
CA GLN A 51 -4.79 20.14 -2.41
C GLN A 51 -6.10 20.05 -1.61
N LYS A 52 -7.20 20.65 -2.10
CA LYS A 52 -8.52 20.58 -1.45
C LYS A 52 -9.08 19.15 -1.41
N LYS A 53 -8.80 18.33 -2.44
CA LYS A 53 -9.19 16.91 -2.49
C LYS A 53 -8.42 16.03 -1.50
N ASN A 54 -7.20 16.42 -1.11
CA ASN A 54 -6.40 15.72 -0.10
C ASN A 54 -6.68 16.18 1.34
N LYS A 55 -7.15 17.42 1.56
CA LYS A 55 -7.31 17.99 2.91
C LYS A 55 -8.57 17.51 3.68
N ASN A 56 -9.49 16.79 3.03
CA ASN A 56 -10.80 16.42 3.61
C ASN A 56 -11.01 14.93 3.92
N ARG A 57 -9.95 14.11 3.95
CA ARG A 57 -10.09 12.74 4.48
C ARG A 57 -9.75 12.75 5.95
N GLU A 58 -10.76 12.88 6.80
CA GLU A 58 -10.61 12.59 8.22
C GLU A 58 -10.08 11.14 8.36
N THR A 59 -8.91 10.99 8.95
CA THR A 59 -8.31 9.70 9.27
C THR A 59 -8.15 9.59 10.79
N THR A 60 -8.17 8.37 11.29
CA THR A 60 -7.89 8.08 12.70
C THR A 60 -6.73 7.12 12.74
N GLN A 61 -5.61 7.53 13.34
CA GLN A 61 -4.48 6.64 13.58
C GLN A 61 -4.66 5.97 14.94
N ILE A 62 -4.49 4.65 14.96
CA ILE A 62 -4.57 3.81 16.14
C ILE A 62 -3.22 3.11 16.26
N VAL A 63 -2.61 3.19 17.44
CA VAL A 63 -1.42 2.41 17.79
C VAL A 63 -1.88 1.02 18.16
N LEU A 64 -1.43 0.00 17.42
CA LEU A 64 -1.69 -1.39 17.75
C LEU A 64 -0.61 -1.95 18.66
N PHE A 65 0.64 -1.49 18.54
CA PHE A 65 1.72 -1.81 19.45
C PHE A 65 2.89 -0.84 19.28
N ASP A 66 3.38 -0.28 20.39
CA ASP A 66 4.54 0.60 20.48
C ASP A 66 5.48 0.21 21.65
N GLY A 67 5.31 -0.98 22.24
CA GLY A 67 6.05 -1.42 23.42
C GLY A 67 5.36 -1.15 24.75
N THR A 68 4.32 -0.33 24.79
CA THR A 68 3.66 0.04 26.05
C THR A 68 2.55 -0.92 26.46
N SER A 69 1.81 -1.47 25.51
CA SER A 69 0.66 -2.34 25.77
C SER A 69 0.36 -3.28 24.60
N THR A 70 -0.19 -4.46 24.92
CA THR A 70 -0.79 -5.41 23.96
C THR A 70 -2.31 -5.36 23.96
N ASP A 71 -2.94 -4.33 24.55
CA ASP A 71 -4.40 -4.24 24.69
C ASP A 71 -5.17 -4.29 23.37
N ALA A 72 -4.54 -3.90 22.26
CA ALA A 72 -5.15 -4.01 20.94
C ALA A 72 -5.26 -5.46 20.43
N TRP A 73 -4.59 -6.41 21.08
CA TRP A 73 -4.41 -7.79 20.63
C TRP A 73 -5.02 -8.81 21.59
N LYS A 74 -5.38 -9.96 21.05
CA LYS A 74 -5.75 -11.18 21.78
C LYS A 74 -5.27 -12.41 21.01
N ASP A 75 -5.17 -13.55 21.69
CA ASP A 75 -5.01 -14.85 21.02
C ASP A 75 -6.23 -15.12 20.12
N HIS A 76 -6.05 -15.76 18.96
CA HIS A 76 -7.18 -16.05 18.08
C HIS A 76 -8.23 -17.00 18.69
N LYS A 77 -7.88 -17.78 19.72
CA LYS A 77 -8.76 -18.74 20.42
C LYS A 77 -9.18 -18.28 21.82
N SER A 78 -8.73 -17.12 22.30
CA SER A 78 -9.04 -16.60 23.63
C SER A 78 -9.34 -15.10 23.59
N GLU A 79 -9.92 -14.54 24.65
CA GLU A 79 -10.15 -13.09 24.75
C GLU A 79 -8.93 -12.32 25.27
N ASN A 80 -7.92 -13.03 25.79
CA ASN A 80 -6.71 -12.46 26.35
C ASN A 80 -5.52 -12.56 25.39
N PHE A 81 -4.54 -11.68 25.56
CA PHE A 81 -3.22 -11.87 24.95
C PHE A 81 -2.58 -13.16 25.48
N PRO A 82 -1.87 -13.95 24.65
CA PRO A 82 -1.32 -15.22 25.10
C PRO A 82 -0.23 -15.02 26.16
N GLU A 83 -0.26 -15.86 27.20
CA GLU A 83 0.75 -15.84 28.28
C GLU A 83 2.11 -16.41 27.85
N HIS A 84 2.13 -17.18 26.76
CA HIS A 84 3.31 -17.87 26.23
C HIS A 84 3.42 -17.72 24.71
N GLY A 85 4.63 -17.96 24.18
CA GLY A 85 4.88 -17.95 22.74
C GLY A 85 5.01 -16.57 22.10
N TRP A 86 4.77 -15.51 22.86
CA TRP A 86 5.07 -14.12 22.48
C TRP A 86 5.90 -13.45 23.56
N GLN A 87 6.89 -12.66 23.15
CA GLN A 87 7.77 -11.91 24.04
C GLN A 87 7.74 -10.43 23.68
N ILE A 88 7.76 -9.58 24.71
CA ILE A 88 7.92 -8.14 24.57
C ILE A 88 9.27 -7.75 25.15
N LYS A 89 10.09 -7.06 24.36
CA LYS A 89 11.37 -6.50 24.80
C LYS A 89 11.50 -5.06 24.33
N GLY A 90 11.18 -4.11 25.21
CA GLY A 90 11.04 -2.70 24.84
C GLY A 90 9.93 -2.53 23.81
N GLU A 91 10.24 -1.87 22.70
CA GLU A 91 9.30 -1.60 21.60
C GLU A 91 9.17 -2.75 20.59
N ILE A 92 9.69 -3.94 20.91
CA ILE A 92 9.71 -5.10 20.03
C ILE A 92 8.77 -6.18 20.57
N LEU A 93 7.84 -6.60 19.72
CA LEU A 93 6.96 -7.74 19.93
C LEU A 93 7.44 -8.91 19.08
N THR A 94 7.80 -10.02 19.70
CA THR A 94 8.38 -11.18 19.02
C THR A 94 7.50 -12.40 19.21
N VAL A 95 7.11 -13.05 18.11
CA VAL A 95 6.57 -14.40 18.17
C VAL A 95 7.73 -15.37 18.29
N LEU A 96 7.68 -16.28 19.27
CA LEU A 96 8.76 -17.22 19.54
C LEU A 96 8.68 -18.43 18.61
N GLY A 97 9.85 -18.89 18.16
CA GLY A 97 9.97 -20.13 17.40
C GLY A 97 9.71 -21.36 18.27
N LYS A 98 9.35 -22.47 17.62
CA LYS A 98 9.23 -23.76 18.28
C LYS A 98 10.63 -24.29 18.61
N THR A 99 10.78 -24.90 19.78
CA THR A 99 11.98 -25.64 20.19
C THR A 99 11.62 -27.07 20.57
N ASP A 100 12.61 -27.87 20.96
CA ASP A 100 12.38 -29.23 21.45
C ASP A 100 11.60 -29.26 22.78
N THR A 101 11.58 -28.15 23.52
CA THR A 101 11.01 -28.08 24.87
C THR A 101 9.85 -27.10 25.01
N GLN A 102 9.58 -26.29 23.99
CA GLN A 102 8.52 -25.28 23.99
C GLN A 102 7.82 -25.23 22.64
N GLU A 103 6.49 -25.17 22.67
CA GLU A 103 5.71 -24.82 21.48
C GLU A 103 5.99 -23.37 21.08
N GLY A 104 5.99 -23.12 19.77
CA GLY A 104 6.10 -21.76 19.25
C GLY A 104 4.86 -20.94 19.55
N GLY A 105 4.94 -19.63 19.30
CA GLY A 105 3.77 -18.77 19.44
C GLY A 105 2.66 -19.10 18.45
N HIS A 106 1.42 -18.84 18.87
CA HIS A 106 0.22 -18.97 18.04
C HIS A 106 -0.18 -17.63 17.43
N ASP A 107 -1.14 -17.67 16.50
CA ASP A 107 -1.71 -16.48 15.89
C ASP A 107 -2.37 -15.56 16.94
N ILE A 108 -2.03 -14.27 16.89
CA ILE A 108 -2.74 -13.20 17.59
C ILE A 108 -3.53 -12.35 16.60
N ILE A 109 -4.67 -11.84 17.03
CA ILE A 109 -5.54 -10.98 16.24
C ILE A 109 -5.83 -9.67 16.97
N THR A 110 -6.12 -8.63 16.21
CA THR A 110 -6.65 -7.38 16.79
C THR A 110 -8.01 -7.64 17.41
N LYS A 111 -8.31 -7.00 18.55
CA LYS A 111 -9.67 -7.04 19.13
C LYS A 111 -10.69 -6.38 18.21
N GLU A 112 -10.29 -5.28 17.55
CA GLU A 112 -11.11 -4.57 16.56
C GLU A 112 -11.03 -5.18 15.16
N GLN A 113 -12.04 -4.85 14.34
CA GLN A 113 -12.10 -5.19 12.91
C GLN A 113 -12.06 -3.93 12.04
N PHE A 114 -11.28 -3.97 10.98
CA PHE A 114 -11.03 -2.83 10.11
C PHE A 114 -11.58 -3.07 8.70
N SER A 115 -11.98 -2.00 8.01
CA SER A 115 -12.54 -2.05 6.64
C SER A 115 -11.63 -1.38 5.63
N ASN A 116 -11.53 -0.04 5.67
CA ASN A 116 -10.57 0.72 4.90
C ASN A 116 -9.47 1.24 5.83
N PHE A 117 -8.22 0.90 5.53
CA PHE A 117 -7.11 1.23 6.40
C PHE A 117 -5.77 1.28 5.66
N VAL A 118 -4.79 1.89 6.30
CA VAL A 118 -3.36 1.71 6.03
C VAL A 118 -2.74 1.12 7.28
N LEU A 119 -2.25 -0.12 7.18
CA LEU A 119 -1.47 -0.78 8.23
C LEU A 119 0.01 -0.58 7.92
N GLU A 120 0.77 -0.11 8.90
CA GLU A 120 2.22 0.11 8.82
C GLU A 120 2.89 -0.55 10.02
N LEU A 121 3.99 -1.26 9.76
CA LEU A 121 4.83 -1.88 10.77
C LEU A 121 6.21 -2.19 10.20
N GLU A 122 7.15 -2.51 11.08
CA GLU A 122 8.43 -3.09 10.71
C GLU A 122 8.50 -4.55 11.16
N VAL A 123 9.16 -5.39 10.37
CA VAL A 123 9.33 -6.81 10.61
C VAL A 123 10.79 -7.23 10.48
N LEU A 124 11.25 -8.13 11.36
CA LEU A 124 12.54 -8.80 11.28
C LEU A 124 12.32 -10.31 11.39
N LEU A 125 12.83 -11.04 10.41
CA LEU A 125 12.75 -12.49 10.31
C LEU A 125 14.03 -13.13 10.87
N SER A 126 13.94 -14.23 11.62
CA SER A 126 15.09 -15.12 11.81
C SER A 126 15.43 -15.85 10.49
N GLU A 127 16.63 -16.41 10.39
CA GLU A 127 17.01 -17.24 9.23
C GLU A 127 16.00 -18.39 9.04
N GLY A 128 15.56 -18.60 7.81
CA GLY A 128 14.57 -19.63 7.47
C GLY A 128 13.17 -19.40 8.03
N ALA A 129 12.86 -18.23 8.58
CA ALA A 129 11.55 -17.99 9.20
C ALA A 129 10.39 -17.97 8.20
N ASN A 130 9.23 -18.38 8.69
CA ASN A 130 7.92 -18.21 8.06
C ASN A 130 6.93 -17.64 9.08
N SER A 131 6.09 -16.72 8.62
CA SER A 131 5.00 -16.07 9.34
C SER A 131 4.11 -15.36 8.30
N GLY A 132 3.21 -14.51 8.74
CA GLY A 132 2.31 -13.78 7.86
C GLY A 132 1.59 -12.67 8.62
N ILE A 133 1.26 -11.61 7.89
CA ILE A 133 0.31 -10.60 8.34
C ILE A 133 -0.98 -10.85 7.59
N LYS A 134 -2.00 -11.36 8.27
CA LYS A 134 -3.31 -11.56 7.65
C LYS A 134 -4.23 -10.38 7.94
N TYR A 135 -5.10 -10.09 6.99
CA TYR A 135 -6.06 -9.00 7.06
C TYR A 135 -7.38 -9.41 6.40
N MET A 136 -8.45 -8.66 6.69
CA MET A 136 -9.83 -9.10 6.41
C MET A 136 -10.12 -10.47 7.02
N VAL A 137 -9.51 -10.76 8.18
CA VAL A 137 -9.63 -12.04 8.85
C VAL A 137 -11.00 -12.16 9.49
N VAL A 138 -11.68 -13.29 9.22
CA VAL A 138 -12.95 -13.67 9.82
C VAL A 138 -12.94 -15.16 10.17
N ASN A 139 -13.82 -15.57 11.07
CA ASN A 139 -14.01 -16.96 11.48
C ASN A 139 -15.37 -17.54 11.03
N THR A 140 -15.99 -16.90 10.04
CA THR A 140 -17.38 -17.17 9.62
C THR A 140 -17.46 -17.82 8.24
N TYR A 141 -16.38 -18.44 7.75
CA TYR A 141 -16.44 -19.21 6.50
C TYR A 141 -17.16 -20.55 6.77
N PRO A 142 -18.17 -20.94 5.98
CA PRO A 142 -18.87 -22.20 6.16
C PRO A 142 -17.92 -23.42 6.11
N GLY A 143 -18.05 -24.33 7.07
CA GLY A 143 -17.21 -25.53 7.17
C GLY A 143 -15.77 -25.25 7.61
N LYS A 144 -15.53 -24.06 8.16
CA LYS A 144 -14.25 -23.59 8.73
C LYS A 144 -14.46 -22.95 10.09
N GLU A 145 -15.44 -23.44 10.83
CA GLU A 145 -15.77 -22.98 12.17
C GLU A 145 -14.52 -23.06 13.07
N GLY A 146 -14.25 -22.00 13.82
CA GLY A 146 -13.06 -21.89 14.68
C GLY A 146 -11.75 -21.55 13.95
N HIS A 147 -11.73 -21.47 12.61
CA HIS A 147 -10.56 -21.07 11.86
C HIS A 147 -10.61 -19.58 11.47
N TYR A 148 -9.59 -18.83 11.86
CA TYR A 148 -9.43 -17.42 11.47
C TYR A 148 -8.72 -17.35 10.12
N LEU A 149 -9.50 -17.04 9.08
CA LEU A 149 -9.03 -17.04 7.70
C LEU A 149 -9.15 -15.63 7.11
N GLY A 150 -8.12 -15.21 6.39
CA GLY A 150 -8.07 -13.90 5.73
C GLY A 150 -6.98 -13.87 4.68
N LEU A 151 -6.89 -12.73 4.00
CA LEU A 151 -5.84 -12.46 3.01
C LEU A 151 -4.51 -12.31 3.72
N GLU A 152 -3.43 -12.78 3.12
CA GLU A 152 -2.13 -12.90 3.79
C GLU A 152 -1.04 -12.17 3.01
N TYR A 153 -0.45 -11.16 3.65
CA TYR A 153 0.85 -10.64 3.27
C TYR A 153 1.90 -11.61 3.79
N GLN A 154 2.60 -12.27 2.87
CA GLN A 154 3.55 -13.32 3.25
C GLN A 154 4.82 -12.76 3.89
N LEU A 155 5.24 -13.36 5.00
CA LEU A 155 6.50 -13.08 5.67
C LEU A 155 7.36 -14.34 5.68
N ILE A 156 8.39 -14.38 4.85
CA ILE A 156 9.18 -15.60 4.68
C ILE A 156 10.61 -15.26 4.29
N ASP A 157 11.56 -16.05 4.81
CA ASP A 157 12.92 -16.04 4.28
C ASP A 157 12.94 -16.72 2.91
N ASN A 158 12.97 -15.90 1.86
CA ASN A 158 12.96 -16.34 0.46
C ASN A 158 14.11 -17.28 0.09
N GLU A 159 15.25 -17.15 0.78
CA GLU A 159 16.48 -17.86 0.42
C GLU A 159 16.58 -19.22 1.12
N LYS A 160 15.93 -19.36 2.28
CA LYS A 160 16.13 -20.52 3.17
C LYS A 160 14.88 -21.34 3.43
N HIS A 161 13.69 -20.73 3.41
CA HIS A 161 12.47 -21.48 3.73
C HIS A 161 11.93 -22.23 2.49
N PRO A 162 11.67 -23.55 2.57
CA PRO A 162 11.30 -24.37 1.41
C PRO A 162 10.00 -23.93 0.72
N ASP A 163 9.03 -23.38 1.46
CA ASP A 163 7.77 -22.90 0.87
C ASP A 163 7.97 -21.71 -0.09
N ALA A 164 9.10 -20.99 -0.02
CA ALA A 164 9.44 -19.92 -0.96
C ALA A 164 9.75 -20.45 -2.38
N LEU A 165 10.05 -21.75 -2.50
CA LEU A 165 10.26 -22.44 -3.78
C LEU A 165 8.97 -23.08 -4.31
N LEU A 166 7.90 -23.10 -3.52
CA LEU A 166 6.61 -23.67 -3.88
C LEU A 166 5.67 -22.62 -4.49
N GLY A 167 4.49 -23.08 -4.89
CA GLY A 167 3.47 -22.23 -5.49
C GLY A 167 3.68 -22.00 -6.99
N ARG A 168 3.17 -20.88 -7.50
CA ARG A 168 3.22 -20.49 -8.91
C ARG A 168 3.84 -19.12 -9.05
N HIS A 169 4.83 -18.98 -9.93
CA HIS A 169 5.50 -17.71 -10.20
C HIS A 169 5.99 -17.00 -8.92
N GLY A 170 6.42 -17.76 -7.91
CA GLY A 170 6.89 -17.22 -6.63
C GLY A 170 5.80 -16.60 -5.76
N ASN A 171 4.51 -16.94 -5.93
CA ASN A 171 3.39 -16.39 -5.15
C ASN A 171 3.32 -16.81 -3.66
N ARG A 172 4.38 -17.43 -3.15
CA ARG A 172 4.58 -17.76 -1.72
C ARG A 172 5.83 -17.10 -1.13
N LYS A 173 6.46 -16.18 -1.86
CA LYS A 173 7.61 -15.40 -1.41
C LYS A 173 7.20 -14.19 -0.58
N MET A 174 8.17 -13.53 0.04
CA MET A 174 7.99 -12.31 0.84
C MET A 174 7.13 -11.27 0.12
N ALA A 175 6.24 -10.62 0.85
CA ALA A 175 5.36 -9.53 0.40
C ALA A 175 4.30 -9.90 -0.65
N THR A 176 4.19 -11.18 -1.01
CA THR A 176 3.14 -11.67 -1.91
C THR A 176 1.78 -11.70 -1.21
N LEU A 177 0.72 -11.88 -2.01
CA LEU A 177 -0.57 -12.32 -1.48
C LEU A 177 -0.55 -13.84 -1.52
N TYR A 178 -0.32 -14.46 -0.37
CA TYR A 178 0.07 -15.87 -0.25
C TYR A 178 -0.81 -16.81 -1.09
N ASP A 179 -0.16 -17.56 -1.98
CA ASP A 179 -0.73 -18.58 -2.88
C ASP A 179 -1.77 -18.05 -3.91
N ILE A 180 -2.01 -16.74 -3.95
CA ILE A 180 -2.96 -16.10 -4.86
C ILE A 180 -2.23 -15.25 -5.91
N LEU A 181 -1.43 -14.28 -5.49
CA LEU A 181 -0.85 -13.28 -6.40
C LEU A 181 0.63 -13.03 -6.06
N PRO A 182 1.55 -13.24 -7.02
CA PRO A 182 2.96 -12.92 -6.82
C PRO A 182 3.19 -11.41 -6.77
N ALA A 183 4.32 -11.03 -6.18
CA ALA A 183 4.83 -9.67 -6.21
C ALA A 183 5.37 -9.35 -7.60
N ARG A 184 5.46 -8.07 -7.94
CA ARG A 184 6.20 -7.59 -9.13
C ARG A 184 7.65 -8.06 -9.09
N ASP A 185 8.32 -8.09 -10.24
CA ASP A 185 9.72 -8.51 -10.32
C ASP A 185 10.67 -7.53 -9.59
N ASN A 186 11.85 -8.04 -9.21
CA ASN A 186 12.97 -7.26 -8.66
C ASN A 186 12.63 -6.47 -7.38
N ILE A 187 11.80 -7.03 -6.50
CA ILE A 187 11.56 -6.46 -5.18
C ILE A 187 12.85 -6.46 -4.35
N LYS A 188 13.12 -5.36 -3.64
CA LYS A 188 14.24 -5.25 -2.72
C LYS A 188 13.76 -5.55 -1.30
N VAL A 189 14.14 -6.72 -0.81
CA VAL A 189 13.86 -7.20 0.55
C VAL A 189 15.19 -7.26 1.29
N ASN A 190 15.24 -6.71 2.50
CA ASN A 190 16.41 -6.88 3.36
C ASN A 190 16.44 -8.34 3.85
N PRO A 191 17.62 -8.97 3.94
CA PRO A 191 17.74 -10.38 4.31
C PRO A 191 17.25 -10.65 5.74
N ALA A 192 17.10 -11.94 6.08
CA ALA A 192 16.84 -12.34 7.46
C ALA A 192 17.88 -11.72 8.43
N GLY A 193 17.45 -11.39 9.64
CA GLY A 193 18.22 -10.61 10.61
C GLY A 193 18.19 -9.09 10.38
N SER A 194 17.54 -8.60 9.31
CA SER A 194 17.38 -7.17 9.04
C SER A 194 15.92 -6.74 9.04
N TRP A 195 15.67 -5.52 9.52
CA TRP A 195 14.33 -4.92 9.53
C TRP A 195 13.85 -4.59 8.11
N ASN A 196 12.60 -4.90 7.82
CA ASN A 196 11.88 -4.49 6.62
C ASN A 196 10.66 -3.66 7.02
N LYS A 197 10.40 -2.57 6.31
CA LYS A 197 9.14 -1.82 6.46
C LYS A 197 8.04 -2.49 5.65
N VAL A 198 6.91 -2.75 6.29
CA VAL A 198 5.72 -3.32 5.66
C VAL A 198 4.60 -2.29 5.69
N LYS A 199 3.90 -2.14 4.57
CA LYS A 199 2.66 -1.38 4.52
C LYS A 199 1.59 -2.10 3.69
N ILE A 200 0.40 -2.24 4.27
CA ILE A 200 -0.78 -2.83 3.61
C ILE A 200 -1.85 -1.75 3.53
N VAL A 201 -2.27 -1.42 2.30
CA VAL A 201 -3.33 -0.42 2.07
C VAL A 201 -4.58 -1.15 1.61
N VAL A 202 -5.69 -0.97 2.32
CA VAL A 202 -7.01 -1.44 1.92
C VAL A 202 -7.94 -0.23 1.76
N GLY A 203 -8.32 0.06 0.52
CA GLY A 203 -9.21 1.17 0.16
C GLY A 203 -10.41 0.68 -0.65
N LYS A 204 -11.58 0.57 -0.02
CA LYS A 204 -12.79 -0.05 -0.57
C LYS A 204 -12.51 -1.48 -1.05
N ASN A 205 -12.31 -1.66 -2.35
CA ASN A 205 -11.99 -2.95 -2.96
C ASN A 205 -10.53 -3.03 -3.42
N ARG A 206 -9.81 -1.91 -3.46
CA ARG A 206 -8.41 -1.87 -3.86
C ARG A 206 -7.53 -2.25 -2.68
N VAL A 207 -6.57 -3.13 -2.93
CA VAL A 207 -5.57 -3.53 -1.94
C VAL A 207 -4.18 -3.34 -2.55
N GLU A 208 -3.23 -2.89 -1.73
CA GLU A 208 -1.82 -2.75 -2.08
C GLU A 208 -0.94 -3.36 -1.00
N HIS A 209 0.12 -4.06 -1.41
CA HIS A 209 1.23 -4.43 -0.54
C HIS A 209 2.44 -3.59 -0.88
N TRP A 210 3.13 -3.13 0.16
CA TRP A 210 4.36 -2.37 0.08
C TRP A 210 5.42 -3.00 0.97
N ILE A 211 6.64 -3.05 0.46
CA ILE A 211 7.84 -3.41 1.23
C ILE A 211 8.92 -2.36 0.99
N ASN A 212 9.56 -1.89 2.06
CA ASN A 212 10.64 -0.89 2.00
C ASN A 212 10.31 0.30 1.08
N ASP A 213 9.15 0.89 1.31
CA ASP A 213 8.65 2.08 0.60
C ASP A 213 8.37 1.87 -0.91
N LYS A 214 8.32 0.62 -1.38
CA LYS A 214 7.97 0.25 -2.77
C LYS A 214 6.69 -0.58 -2.82
N ILE A 215 5.77 -0.23 -3.73
CA ILE A 215 4.58 -1.03 -4.02
C ILE A 215 4.96 -2.27 -4.83
N VAL A 216 4.53 -3.44 -4.35
CA VAL A 216 4.86 -4.73 -4.96
C VAL A 216 3.64 -5.50 -5.44
N ILE A 217 2.47 -5.22 -4.87
CA ILE A 217 1.17 -5.75 -5.31
C ILE A 217 0.15 -4.61 -5.34
N ALA A 218 -0.73 -4.62 -6.34
CA ALA A 218 -1.95 -3.83 -6.37
C ALA A 218 -3.05 -4.60 -7.09
N TYR A 219 -4.21 -4.80 -6.45
CA TYR A 219 -5.32 -5.53 -7.04
C TYR A 219 -6.67 -5.04 -6.53
N ASN A 220 -7.75 -5.48 -7.18
CA ASN A 220 -9.13 -5.25 -6.75
C ASN A 220 -9.75 -6.56 -6.28
N ARG A 221 -10.03 -6.69 -4.98
CA ARG A 221 -10.57 -7.91 -4.35
C ARG A 221 -12.01 -8.29 -4.77
N LYS A 222 -12.65 -7.48 -5.61
CA LYS A 222 -13.96 -7.78 -6.22
C LYS A 222 -13.91 -7.99 -7.74
N SER A 223 -12.73 -7.86 -8.34
CA SER A 223 -12.55 -8.08 -9.78
C SER A 223 -12.66 -9.57 -10.13
N ASP A 224 -13.05 -9.87 -11.37
CA ASP A 224 -13.11 -11.25 -11.85
C ASP A 224 -11.71 -11.87 -11.98
N SER A 225 -10.69 -11.06 -12.27
CA SER A 225 -9.29 -11.53 -12.25
C SER A 225 -8.86 -11.99 -10.85
N TYR A 226 -9.27 -11.29 -9.79
CA TYR A 226 -9.02 -11.74 -8.43
C TYR A 226 -9.77 -13.05 -8.11
N LYS A 227 -11.05 -13.15 -8.48
CA LYS A 227 -11.83 -14.39 -8.28
C LYS A 227 -11.17 -15.58 -8.98
N GLU A 228 -10.65 -15.37 -10.20
CA GLU A 228 -9.95 -16.41 -10.94
C GLU A 228 -8.67 -16.86 -10.25
N LEU A 229 -7.86 -15.92 -9.74
CA LEU A 229 -6.66 -16.26 -8.97
C LEU A 229 -6.98 -17.08 -7.71
N VAL A 230 -8.08 -16.75 -7.01
CA VAL A 230 -8.54 -17.52 -5.85
C VAL A 230 -8.91 -18.96 -6.23
N ARG A 231 -9.54 -19.19 -7.40
CA ARG A 231 -9.90 -20.54 -7.87
C ARG A 231 -8.69 -21.45 -8.10
N PHE A 232 -7.51 -20.88 -8.37
CA PHE A 232 -6.26 -21.62 -8.48
C PHE A 232 -5.48 -21.73 -7.17
N SER A 233 -5.90 -21.07 -6.10
CA SER A 233 -5.24 -21.09 -4.80
C SER A 233 -5.73 -22.24 -3.90
N LYS A 234 -5.06 -22.42 -2.75
CA LYS A 234 -5.52 -23.30 -1.66
C LYS A 234 -6.88 -22.90 -1.10
N TYR A 235 -7.34 -21.68 -1.36
CA TYR A 235 -8.62 -21.14 -0.90
C TYR A 235 -9.78 -21.37 -1.88
N LYS A 236 -9.59 -22.13 -2.95
CA LYS A 236 -10.57 -22.36 -4.04
C LYS A 236 -11.95 -22.86 -3.59
N THR A 237 -12.06 -23.50 -2.43
CA THR A 237 -13.32 -24.00 -1.88
C THR A 237 -14.03 -22.99 -0.98
N LEU A 238 -13.39 -21.86 -0.68
CA LEU A 238 -13.94 -20.81 0.18
C LEU A 238 -14.63 -19.76 -0.68
N GLU A 239 -15.96 -19.80 -0.67
CA GLU A 239 -16.76 -18.83 -1.39
C GLU A 239 -16.48 -17.40 -0.89
N ASN A 240 -16.34 -16.45 -1.82
CA ASN A 240 -16.11 -15.03 -1.51
C ASN A 240 -14.86 -14.77 -0.63
N PHE A 241 -13.83 -15.62 -0.73
CA PHE A 241 -12.58 -15.45 0.03
C PHE A 241 -11.98 -14.04 -0.15
N GLY A 242 -11.71 -13.34 0.94
CA GLY A 242 -11.15 -11.98 0.96
C GLY A 242 -12.09 -10.85 0.54
N SER A 243 -13.38 -11.15 0.29
CA SER A 243 -14.39 -10.17 -0.15
C SER A 243 -15.17 -9.50 1.00
N GLN A 244 -14.79 -9.78 2.25
CA GLN A 244 -15.44 -9.31 3.48
C GLN A 244 -15.42 -7.78 3.57
N LYS A 245 -16.41 -7.19 4.23
CA LYS A 245 -16.48 -5.72 4.38
C LYS A 245 -15.47 -5.19 5.39
N LYS A 246 -15.21 -5.97 6.44
CA LYS A 246 -14.24 -5.72 7.50
C LYS A 246 -13.72 -7.05 8.03
N GLY A 247 -12.58 -7.03 8.71
CA GLY A 247 -12.05 -8.18 9.45
C GLY A 247 -10.89 -7.77 10.35
N HIS A 248 -10.40 -8.72 11.14
CA HIS A 248 -9.25 -8.50 12.02
C HIS A 248 -7.96 -8.36 11.22
N ILE A 249 -6.95 -7.77 11.85
CA ILE A 249 -5.54 -7.97 11.50
C ILE A 249 -5.02 -9.12 12.36
N LEU A 250 -4.19 -9.98 11.79
CA LEU A 250 -3.58 -11.13 12.45
C LEU A 250 -2.08 -11.13 12.21
N LEU A 251 -1.30 -11.40 13.26
CA LEU A 251 0.12 -11.72 13.15
C LEU A 251 0.28 -13.22 13.42
N GLN A 252 0.88 -13.92 12.47
CA GLN A 252 0.91 -15.38 12.47
C GLN A 252 2.05 -15.92 13.31
N GLY A 253 1.74 -16.90 14.16
CA GLY A 253 2.74 -17.76 14.76
C GLY A 253 2.87 -19.05 13.97
N HIS A 254 4.05 -19.28 13.38
CA HIS A 254 4.29 -20.41 12.47
C HIS A 254 5.56 -21.19 12.85
N GLY A 255 5.87 -21.24 14.14
CA GLY A 255 6.99 -22.02 14.68
C GLY A 255 8.37 -21.42 14.43
N ASN A 256 8.46 -20.20 13.88
CA ASN A 256 9.72 -19.47 13.72
C ASN A 256 9.69 -18.15 14.48
N GLU A 257 10.88 -17.64 14.80
CA GLU A 257 11.01 -16.35 15.47
C GLU A 257 10.86 -15.20 14.47
N VAL A 258 9.89 -14.32 14.75
CA VAL A 258 9.66 -13.10 13.96
C VAL A 258 9.36 -11.94 14.90
N SER A 259 10.06 -10.84 14.69
CA SER A 259 9.94 -9.64 15.50
C SER A 259 9.23 -8.52 14.76
N PHE A 260 8.38 -7.79 15.47
CA PHE A 260 7.56 -6.69 14.96
C PHE A 260 7.75 -5.46 15.84
N LYS A 261 7.68 -4.26 15.23
CA LYS A 261 7.64 -2.99 15.97
C LYS A 261 6.89 -1.93 15.18
N ASN A 262 6.59 -0.80 15.82
CA ASN A 262 5.94 0.36 15.21
C ASN A 262 4.59 0.01 14.54
N ILE A 263 3.77 -0.83 15.17
CA ILE A 263 2.55 -1.35 14.56
C ILE A 263 1.43 -0.33 14.70
N LYS A 264 1.05 0.29 13.59
CA LYS A 264 0.05 1.37 13.55
C LYS A 264 -0.94 1.12 12.42
N ILE A 265 -2.20 1.46 12.67
CA ILE A 265 -3.24 1.41 11.66
C ILE A 265 -3.93 2.76 11.52
N THR A 266 -3.99 3.27 10.30
CA THR A 266 -4.71 4.51 9.97
C THR A 266 -6.01 4.15 9.28
N VAL A 267 -7.13 4.35 9.98
CA VAL A 267 -8.48 4.13 9.44
C VAL A 267 -8.81 5.22 8.42
N LEU A 268 -9.27 4.79 7.24
CA LEU A 268 -9.65 5.68 6.15
C LEU A 268 -11.17 5.86 6.14
N LYS A 269 -11.68 7.08 6.38
CA LYS A 269 -13.12 7.35 6.24
C LYS A 269 -13.58 7.22 4.78
N LYS A 270 -14.85 6.83 4.61
CA LYS A 270 -15.48 6.36 3.36
C LYS A 270 -15.50 7.38 2.23
#